data_AF-A0A060CCI6-F1
#
_entry.id   AF-A0A060CCI6-F1
#
_cell.length_a   1.000
_cell.length_b   1.000
_cell.length_c   1.000
_cell.angle_alpha   90.00
_cell.angle_beta   90.00
_cell.angle_gamma   90.00
#
_symmetry.space_group_name_H-M   'P 1'
#
loop_
_entity.id
_entity.type
_entity.pdbx_description
1 polymer ?
#
loop_
_entity_poly.entity_id
_entity_poly.type
_entity_poly.pdbx_seq_one_letter_code
_entity_poly.pdbx_strand_id
1 'polypeptide(L)'
;MVGYSQDSRLPAEFDLSGVLRAGQNRLAVMVLRWCDGSYLEDQDMWRMSGIFRDVSLLHKPETYIADYQVVTDLNAELDRAVLKVDVALAGAHFTECEVAITLWRNGERCASATRQPGSAIVDERGNWAERLTVAIPVASPALWSAETPALYRLTIAL
;
A
#
# COMPACT_ATOMS: atom_id res chain seq x y z
N MET A 1 -5.05 22.69 14.76
CA MET A 1 -5.50 21.31 15.00
C MET A 1 -5.18 20.53 13.73
N VAL A 2 -4.53 19.35 13.83
CA VAL A 2 -4.10 18.57 12.65
C VAL A 2 -5.20 17.64 12.15
N GLY A 3 -5.91 16.98 13.06
CA GLY A 3 -6.99 16.07 12.67
C GLY A 3 -7.66 15.39 13.84
N TYR A 4 -8.54 14.44 13.51
CA TYR A 4 -9.32 13.60 14.41
C TYR A 4 -9.50 12.23 13.75
N SER A 5 -9.58 11.16 14.55
CA SER A 5 -9.79 9.79 14.06
C SER A 5 -10.50 8.94 15.12
N GLN A 6 -11.21 7.92 14.65
CA GLN A 6 -11.85 6.84 15.39
C GLN A 6 -11.49 5.52 14.70
N ASP A 7 -11.88 4.39 15.30
CA ASP A 7 -11.35 3.03 15.05
C ASP A 7 -10.02 2.79 15.77
N SER A 8 -10.05 1.94 16.80
CA SER A 8 -8.88 1.60 17.60
C SER A 8 -7.93 0.60 16.92
N ARG A 9 -8.35 -0.01 15.81
CA ARG A 9 -7.69 -1.18 15.19
C ARG A 9 -7.06 -0.90 13.84
N LEU A 10 -7.27 0.26 13.24
CA LEU A 10 -6.63 0.69 12.01
C LEU A 10 -5.68 1.88 12.24
N PRO A 11 -4.67 2.07 11.37
CA PRO A 11 -3.81 3.23 11.43
C PRO A 11 -4.58 4.51 11.11
N ALA A 12 -4.19 5.61 11.77
CA ALA A 12 -4.64 6.95 11.43
C ALA A 12 -3.43 7.75 10.93
N GLU A 13 -3.50 8.22 9.69
CA GLU A 13 -2.43 8.98 9.04
C GLU A 13 -2.83 10.45 8.90
N PHE A 14 -1.89 11.35 9.18
CA PHE A 14 -2.11 12.80 9.07
C PHE A 14 -0.90 13.45 8.40
N ASP A 15 -1.15 14.30 7.40
CA ASP A 15 -0.08 15.08 6.78
C ASP A 15 0.37 16.21 7.72
N LEU A 16 1.65 16.20 8.08
CA LEU A 16 2.29 17.18 8.96
C LEU A 16 3.13 18.20 8.18
N SER A 17 3.25 18.07 6.86
CA SER A 17 4.17 18.87 6.03
C SER A 17 3.94 20.37 6.17
N GLY A 18 2.69 20.80 6.33
CA GLY A 18 2.32 22.21 6.49
C GLY A 18 2.48 22.79 7.91
N VAL A 19 2.82 21.98 8.92
CA VAL A 19 2.87 22.42 10.33
C VAL A 19 4.21 22.17 11.03
N LEU A 20 5.11 21.39 10.41
CA LEU A 20 6.43 21.11 10.94
C LEU A 20 7.39 22.28 10.72
N ARG A 21 8.35 22.41 11.64
CA ARG A 21 9.50 23.30 11.50
C ARG A 21 10.81 22.54 11.71
N ALA A 22 11.90 23.07 11.17
CA ALA A 22 13.22 22.51 11.45
C ALA A 22 13.54 22.56 12.96
N GLY A 23 14.12 21.49 13.49
CA GLY A 23 14.47 21.37 14.91
C GLY A 23 13.32 20.86 15.79
N GLN A 24 13.05 21.54 16.90
CA GLN A 24 12.14 21.05 17.93
C GLN A 24 10.67 21.24 17.57
N ASN A 25 9.93 20.13 17.61
CA ASN A 25 8.49 20.06 17.42
C ASN A 25 7.84 19.37 18.63
N ARG A 26 6.57 19.67 18.90
CA ARG A 26 5.81 19.06 20.00
C ARG A 26 4.50 18.49 19.46
N LEU A 27 4.28 17.20 19.72
CA LEU A 27 2.99 16.55 19.47
C LEU A 27 2.13 16.65 20.74
N ALA A 28 0.84 16.95 20.55
CA ALA A 28 -0.16 16.94 21.62
C ALA A 28 -1.35 16.14 21.12
N VAL A 29 -1.62 15.01 21.78
CA VAL A 29 -2.69 14.07 21.39
C VAL A 29 -3.64 13.91 22.57
N MET A 30 -4.92 14.16 22.35
CA MET A 30 -5.98 13.92 23.33
C MET A 30 -6.70 12.63 22.96
N VAL A 31 -6.59 11.61 23.82
CA VAL A 31 -7.23 10.31 23.61
C VAL A 31 -8.47 10.22 24.48
N LEU A 32 -9.62 10.01 23.85
CA LEU A 32 -10.88 9.78 24.54
C LEU A 32 -11.07 8.29 24.78
N ARG A 33 -11.44 7.91 26.01
CA ARG A 33 -11.75 6.51 26.33
C ARG A 33 -13.09 6.05 25.72
N TRP A 34 -14.04 6.97 25.62
CA TRP A 34 -15.38 6.69 25.11
C TRP A 34 -15.73 7.69 24.01
N CYS A 35 -16.24 7.18 22.89
CA CYS A 35 -16.77 7.93 21.76
C CYS A 35 -17.92 7.13 21.12
N ASP A 36 -18.57 7.67 20.09
CA ASP A 36 -19.60 6.93 19.35
C ASP A 36 -19.04 5.63 18.72
N GLY A 37 -17.78 5.62 18.26
CA GLY A 37 -17.10 4.41 17.79
C GLY A 37 -17.03 3.28 18.84
N SER A 38 -17.09 3.59 20.14
CA SER A 38 -17.12 2.56 21.19
C SER A 38 -18.34 1.64 21.11
N TYR A 39 -19.45 2.07 20.48
CA TYR A 39 -20.61 1.20 20.23
C TYR A 39 -20.33 0.11 19.19
N LEU A 40 -19.31 0.28 18.34
CA LEU A 40 -18.89 -0.70 17.32
C LEU A 40 -17.77 -1.62 17.85
N GLU A 41 -17.22 -1.34 19.03
CA GLU A 41 -16.05 -2.00 19.61
C GLU A 41 -16.37 -2.75 20.93
N ASP A 42 -17.56 -3.36 21.03
CA ASP A 42 -17.98 -4.14 22.21
C ASP A 42 -17.58 -5.62 22.13
N GLN A 43 -16.31 -5.89 21.80
CA GLN A 43 -15.78 -7.25 21.84
C GLN A 43 -15.63 -7.73 23.30
N ASP A 44 -15.81 -9.04 23.52
CA ASP A 44 -15.61 -9.68 24.83
C ASP A 44 -14.12 -9.74 25.21
N MET A 45 -13.61 -8.60 25.70
CA MET A 45 -12.23 -8.38 26.11
C MET A 45 -12.13 -7.20 27.10
N TRP A 46 -10.95 -6.97 27.65
CA TRP A 46 -10.70 -5.84 28.55
C TRP A 46 -10.90 -4.48 27.88
N ARG A 47 -11.69 -3.60 28.52
CA ARG A 47 -11.94 -2.23 28.06
C ARG A 47 -10.82 -1.27 28.47
N MET A 48 -9.76 -1.24 27.68
CA MET A 48 -8.59 -0.36 27.83
C MET A 48 -8.60 0.81 26.82
N SER A 49 -7.69 1.77 26.97
CA SER A 49 -7.57 2.94 26.09
C SER A 49 -6.17 3.55 26.15
N GLY A 50 -5.76 4.29 25.13
CA GLY A 50 -4.47 4.98 25.05
C GLY A 50 -3.87 4.88 23.65
N ILE A 51 -2.62 5.30 23.51
CA ILE A 51 -1.81 5.00 22.31
C ILE A 51 -1.12 3.67 22.59
N PHE A 52 -1.68 2.58 22.07
CA PHE A 52 -1.26 1.21 22.42
C PHE A 52 -0.62 0.45 21.24
N ARG A 53 -0.40 1.12 20.11
CA ARG A 53 0.39 0.65 18.97
C ARG A 53 1.42 1.71 18.59
N ASP A 54 2.32 1.33 17.70
CA ASP A 54 3.45 2.15 17.28
C ASP A 54 3.03 3.49 16.69
N VAL A 55 3.88 4.49 16.90
CA VAL A 55 3.78 5.82 16.29
C VAL A 55 5.04 6.03 15.46
N SER A 56 4.85 6.31 14.16
CA SER A 56 5.95 6.51 13.22
C SER A 56 5.80 7.82 12.45
N LEU A 57 6.92 8.40 12.02
CA LEU A 57 6.94 9.45 11.01
C LEU A 57 7.43 8.85 9.69
N LEU A 58 6.64 9.04 8.63
CA LEU A 58 7.00 8.62 7.28
C LEU A 58 7.20 9.85 6.42
N HIS A 59 8.36 9.97 5.80
CA HIS A 59 8.64 10.97 4.79
C HIS A 59 8.52 10.33 3.40
N LYS A 60 7.64 10.86 2.56
CA LYS A 60 7.50 10.48 1.16
C LYS A 60 7.99 11.63 0.27
N PRO A 61 8.63 11.35 -0.89
CA PRO A 61 8.95 12.39 -1.88
C PRO A 61 7.67 13.05 -2.41
N GLU A 62 7.79 14.20 -3.08
CA GLU A 62 6.63 14.92 -3.65
C GLU A 62 5.85 14.09 -4.68
N THR A 63 6.54 13.24 -5.43
CA THR A 63 5.94 12.24 -6.33
C THR A 63 6.24 10.86 -5.78
N TYR A 64 5.21 10.08 -5.46
CA TYR A 64 5.32 8.85 -4.70
C TYR A 64 4.28 7.80 -5.10
N ILE A 65 4.52 6.54 -4.72
CA ILE A 65 3.53 5.46 -4.83
C ILE A 65 2.49 5.66 -3.73
N ALA A 66 1.26 5.99 -4.12
CA ALA A 66 0.15 6.23 -3.22
C ALA A 66 -0.47 4.91 -2.74
N ASP A 67 -0.66 3.97 -3.66
CA ASP A 67 -1.25 2.67 -3.38
C ASP A 67 -0.78 1.63 -4.41
N TYR A 68 -0.90 0.34 -4.05
CA TYR A 68 -0.67 -0.77 -4.98
C TYR A 68 -1.52 -1.99 -4.60
N GLN A 69 -1.97 -2.71 -5.63
CA GLN A 69 -2.69 -3.96 -5.48
C GLN A 69 -1.99 -5.06 -6.27
N VAL A 70 -1.90 -6.25 -5.67
CA VAL A 70 -1.27 -7.42 -6.29
C VAL A 70 -2.28 -8.55 -6.33
N VAL A 71 -2.55 -9.06 -7.53
CA VAL A 71 -3.44 -10.20 -7.77
C VAL A 71 -2.66 -11.27 -8.51
N THR A 72 -2.78 -12.53 -8.07
CA THR A 72 -2.15 -13.68 -8.73
C THR A 72 -3.24 -14.58 -9.28
N ASP A 73 -3.35 -14.63 -10.60
CA ASP A 73 -4.29 -15.52 -11.28
C ASP A 73 -3.56 -16.79 -11.69
N LEU A 74 -4.00 -17.95 -11.19
CA LEU A 74 -3.47 -19.26 -11.56
C LEU A 74 -4.34 -19.90 -12.65
N ASN A 75 -3.73 -20.71 -13.52
CA ASN A 75 -4.50 -21.61 -14.39
C ASN A 75 -5.03 -22.83 -13.61
N ALA A 76 -5.91 -23.60 -14.24
CA ALA A 76 -6.55 -24.77 -13.62
C ALA A 76 -5.53 -25.83 -13.16
N GLU A 77 -4.41 -25.96 -13.88
CA GLU A 77 -3.34 -26.92 -13.58
C GLU A 77 -2.35 -26.40 -12.52
N LEU A 78 -2.48 -25.14 -12.08
CA LEU A 78 -1.61 -24.46 -11.11
C LEU A 78 -0.12 -24.40 -11.51
N ASP A 79 0.19 -24.63 -12.78
CA ASP A 79 1.56 -24.63 -13.32
C ASP A 79 1.94 -23.31 -14.01
N ARG A 80 0.99 -22.38 -14.14
CA ARG A 80 1.19 -21.05 -14.71
C ARG A 80 0.40 -20.02 -13.91
N ALA A 81 1.03 -18.88 -13.64
CA ALA A 81 0.38 -17.73 -13.04
C ALA A 81 0.56 -16.47 -13.91
N VAL A 82 -0.37 -15.53 -13.73
CA VAL A 82 -0.19 -14.14 -14.13
C VAL A 82 -0.25 -13.28 -12.87
N LEU A 83 0.85 -12.63 -12.55
CA LEU A 83 0.92 -11.63 -11.49
C LEU A 83 0.48 -10.28 -12.07
N LYS A 84 -0.70 -9.82 -11.66
CA LYS A 84 -1.21 -8.49 -11.99
C LYS A 84 -0.85 -7.53 -10.86
N VAL A 85 -0.18 -6.44 -11.20
CA VAL A 85 0.21 -5.39 -10.27
C VAL A 85 -0.40 -4.09 -10.74
N ASP A 86 -1.34 -3.57 -9.97
CA ASP A 86 -1.92 -2.24 -10.15
C ASP A 86 -1.20 -1.27 -9.22
N VAL A 87 -0.77 -0.12 -9.74
CA VAL A 87 -0.05 0.90 -8.98
C VAL A 87 -0.72 2.25 -9.22
N ALA A 88 -1.00 2.97 -8.14
CA ALA A 88 -1.48 4.35 -8.17
C ALA A 88 -0.38 5.30 -7.67
N LEU A 89 -0.09 6.32 -8.45
CA LEU A 89 0.87 7.36 -8.11
C LEU A 89 0.15 8.63 -7.63
N ALA A 90 0.83 9.41 -6.82
CA ALA A 90 0.42 10.76 -6.44
C ALA A 90 1.61 11.72 -6.54
N GLY A 91 1.31 13.01 -6.74
CA GLY A 91 2.31 14.06 -6.95
C GLY A 91 2.06 14.84 -8.25
N ALA A 92 2.85 15.87 -8.51
CA ALA A 92 2.68 16.71 -9.70
C ALA A 92 3.42 16.17 -10.95
N HIS A 93 4.46 15.35 -10.76
CA HIS A 93 5.39 14.96 -11.82
C HIS A 93 5.30 13.47 -12.20
N PHE A 94 4.22 12.77 -11.82
CA PHE A 94 4.10 11.33 -12.07
C PHE A 94 4.17 10.98 -13.56
N THR A 95 3.71 11.85 -14.46
CA THR A 95 3.71 11.61 -15.91
C THR A 95 5.11 11.49 -16.51
N GLU A 96 6.13 12.01 -15.83
CA GLU A 96 7.53 11.94 -16.24
C GLU A 96 8.24 10.72 -15.63
N CYS A 97 7.59 10.01 -14.71
CA CYS A 97 8.17 8.89 -14.00
C CYS A 97 7.98 7.55 -14.74
N GLU A 98 8.82 6.59 -14.39
CA GLU A 98 8.74 5.22 -14.88
C GLU A 98 8.74 4.26 -13.69
N VAL A 99 7.77 3.34 -13.64
CA VAL A 99 7.64 2.41 -12.53
C VAL A 99 8.25 1.06 -12.91
N ALA A 100 9.29 0.65 -12.20
CA ALA A 100 9.94 -0.63 -12.35
C ALA A 100 9.40 -1.63 -11.31
N ILE A 101 8.90 -2.77 -11.80
CA ILE A 101 8.33 -3.84 -10.99
C ILE A 101 9.19 -5.08 -11.18
N THR A 102 9.77 -5.56 -10.08
CA THR A 102 10.65 -6.73 -10.09
C THR A 102 10.19 -7.79 -9.10
N LEU A 103 10.02 -9.02 -9.59
CA LEU A 103 9.66 -10.19 -8.79
C LEU A 103 10.92 -11.00 -8.46
N TRP A 104 11.12 -11.29 -7.18
CA TRP A 104 12.26 -12.03 -6.67
C TRP A 104 11.84 -13.29 -5.92
N ARG A 105 12.67 -14.33 -6.00
CA ARG A 105 12.57 -15.52 -5.16
C ARG A 105 13.95 -15.96 -4.73
N ASN A 106 14.17 -16.18 -3.43
CA ASN A 106 15.46 -16.61 -2.88
C ASN A 106 16.67 -15.76 -3.34
N GLY A 107 16.45 -14.46 -3.55
CA GLY A 107 17.49 -13.53 -4.04
C GLY A 107 17.66 -13.50 -5.56
N GLU A 108 17.00 -14.38 -6.31
CA GLU A 108 17.06 -14.41 -7.77
C GLU A 108 15.89 -13.64 -8.39
N ARG A 109 16.18 -12.91 -9.47
CA ARG A 109 15.18 -12.15 -10.22
C ARG A 109 14.39 -13.10 -11.13
N CYS A 110 13.14 -13.36 -10.79
CA CYS A 110 12.25 -14.22 -11.57
C CYS A 110 11.67 -13.51 -12.78
N ALA A 111 11.26 -12.24 -12.60
CA ALA A 111 10.66 -11.45 -13.66
C ALA A 111 10.80 -9.96 -13.37
N SER A 112 10.72 -9.14 -14.42
CA SER A 112 10.75 -7.68 -14.30
C SER A 112 9.94 -7.06 -15.43
N ALA A 113 9.30 -5.96 -15.14
CA ALA A 113 8.61 -5.14 -16.13
C ALA A 113 8.70 -3.68 -15.70
N THR A 114 8.72 -2.79 -16.68
CA THR A 114 8.81 -1.36 -16.44
C THR A 114 7.74 -0.68 -17.28
N ARG A 115 7.03 0.29 -16.69
CA ARG A 115 5.90 0.95 -17.35
C ARG A 115 5.72 2.38 -16.85
N GLN A 116 5.42 3.28 -17.79
CA GLN A 116 4.96 4.63 -17.47
C GLN A 116 3.50 4.61 -17.00
N PRO A 117 3.09 5.56 -16.14
CA PRO A 117 1.71 5.66 -15.71
C PRO A 117 0.76 6.00 -16.86
N GLY A 118 -0.48 5.53 -16.74
CA GLY A 118 -1.51 5.57 -17.77
C GLY A 118 -2.26 4.25 -17.83
N SER A 119 -3.49 4.23 -17.33
CA SER A 119 -4.36 3.06 -17.42
C SER A 119 -4.92 2.90 -18.84
N ALA A 120 -5.56 1.76 -19.11
CA ALA A 120 -6.48 1.66 -20.24
C ALA A 120 -7.66 2.65 -20.07
N ILE A 121 -8.34 2.97 -21.17
CA ILE A 121 -9.58 3.74 -21.14
C ILE A 121 -10.61 2.97 -20.33
N VAL A 122 -11.23 3.64 -19.35
CA VAL A 122 -12.21 3.05 -18.44
C VAL A 122 -13.63 3.37 -18.91
N ASP A 123 -13.86 4.60 -19.34
CA ASP A 123 -15.17 5.11 -19.78
C ASP A 123 -15.01 6.28 -20.77
N GLU A 124 -16.09 6.99 -21.07
CA GLU A 124 -16.09 8.14 -21.98
C GLU A 124 -15.22 9.32 -21.49
N ARG A 125 -14.83 9.35 -20.21
CA ARG A 125 -13.92 10.37 -19.64
C ARG A 125 -12.45 10.02 -19.83
N GLY A 126 -12.15 8.84 -20.36
CA GLY A 126 -10.80 8.41 -20.72
C GLY A 126 -10.19 7.45 -19.71
N ASN A 127 -8.93 7.67 -19.38
CA ASN A 127 -8.14 6.80 -18.51
C ASN A 127 -7.72 7.51 -17.22
N TRP A 128 -7.25 6.73 -16.25
CA TRP A 128 -6.56 7.23 -15.06
C TRP A 128 -5.09 7.44 -15.43
N ALA A 129 -4.67 8.69 -15.53
CA ALA A 129 -3.32 9.06 -15.96
C ALA A 129 -2.26 8.67 -14.91
N GLU A 130 -2.64 8.64 -13.63
CA GLU A 130 -1.78 8.38 -12.48
C GLU A 130 -1.65 6.89 -12.13
N ARG A 131 -2.38 6.01 -12.83
CA ARG A 131 -2.41 4.57 -12.55
C ARG A 131 -1.72 3.78 -13.65
N LEU A 132 -1.09 2.67 -13.30
CA LEU A 132 -0.64 1.67 -14.26
C LEU A 132 -0.98 0.26 -13.80
N THR A 133 -1.11 -0.63 -14.78
CA THR A 133 -1.27 -2.06 -14.55
C THR A 133 -0.17 -2.80 -15.28
N VAL A 134 0.46 -3.77 -14.63
CA VAL A 134 1.46 -4.65 -15.23
C VAL A 134 1.02 -6.10 -15.02
N ALA A 135 1.07 -6.90 -16.09
CA ALA A 135 0.79 -8.33 -16.03
C ALA A 135 2.08 -9.10 -16.33
N ILE A 136 2.56 -9.86 -15.35
CA ILE A 136 3.82 -10.61 -15.42
C ILE A 136 3.50 -12.11 -15.43
N PRO A 137 3.76 -12.83 -16.53
CA PRO A 137 3.61 -14.29 -16.54
C PRO A 137 4.70 -14.96 -15.70
N VAL A 138 4.31 -15.95 -14.90
CA VAL A 138 5.20 -16.76 -14.06
C VAL A 138 4.97 -18.23 -14.39
N ALA A 139 5.99 -18.89 -14.93
CA ALA A 139 5.96 -20.32 -15.22
C ALA A 139 6.34 -21.13 -13.98
N SER A 140 5.64 -22.24 -13.74
CA SER A 140 5.84 -23.17 -12.62
C SER A 140 5.99 -22.44 -11.28
N PRO A 141 4.98 -21.64 -10.85
CA PRO A 141 5.06 -20.86 -9.62
C PRO A 141 5.18 -21.78 -8.41
N ALA A 142 6.01 -21.39 -7.44
CA ALA A 142 6.01 -22.03 -6.14
C ALA A 142 4.77 -21.56 -5.36
N LEU A 143 3.81 -22.46 -5.15
CA LEU A 143 2.54 -22.12 -4.52
C LEU A 143 2.71 -21.93 -3.00
N TRP A 144 2.02 -20.94 -2.45
CA TRP A 144 1.94 -20.74 -1.02
C TRP A 144 0.82 -21.60 -0.43
N SER A 145 1.13 -22.34 0.62
CA SER A 145 0.15 -22.98 1.50
C SER A 145 0.65 -22.92 2.96
N ALA A 146 -0.22 -23.25 3.92
CA ALA A 146 0.18 -23.37 5.32
C ALA A 146 1.24 -24.47 5.54
N GLU A 147 1.28 -25.48 4.68
CA GLU A 147 2.26 -26.57 4.73
C GLU A 147 3.58 -26.17 4.04
N THR A 148 3.48 -25.44 2.93
CA THR A 148 4.63 -24.98 2.14
C THR A 148 4.49 -23.47 1.89
N PRO A 149 4.98 -22.61 2.82
CA PRO A 149 4.78 -21.16 2.74
C PRO A 149 5.77 -20.51 1.76
N ALA A 150 5.73 -20.92 0.49
CA ALA A 150 6.58 -20.35 -0.54
C ALA A 150 6.27 -18.86 -0.73
N LEU A 151 7.30 -18.01 -0.65
CA LEU A 151 7.15 -16.56 -0.79
C LEU A 151 8.00 -16.03 -1.94
N TYR A 152 7.44 -15.02 -2.60
CA TYR A 152 8.14 -14.14 -3.52
C TYR A 152 8.22 -12.74 -2.91
N ARG A 153 9.21 -11.96 -3.30
CA ARG A 153 9.32 -10.55 -2.96
C ARG A 153 9.07 -9.71 -4.20
N LEU A 154 8.05 -8.86 -4.15
CA LEU A 154 7.80 -7.85 -5.17
C LEU A 154 8.50 -6.55 -4.76
N THR A 155 9.22 -5.93 -5.69
CA THR A 155 9.78 -4.59 -5.51
C THR A 155 9.12 -3.68 -6.54
N ILE A 156 8.55 -2.57 -6.10
CA ILE A 156 7.97 -1.52 -6.95
C ILE A 156 8.83 -0.29 -6.71
N ALA A 157 9.55 0.15 -7.73
CA ALA A 157 10.40 1.32 -7.69
C ALA A 157 9.81 2.38 -8.62
N LEU A 158 9.67 3.59 -8.09
CA LEU A 158 9.32 4.82 -8.81
C LEU A 158 10.56 5.68 -8.93
#